data_AF-A0AA95H5T7-F1
#
_entry.id   AF-A0AA95H5T7-F1
#
_cell.length_a   1.000
_cell.length_b   1.000
_cell.length_c   1.000
_cell.angle_alpha   90.00
_cell.angle_beta   90.00
_cell.angle_gamma   90.00
#
_symmetry.space_group_name_H-M   'P 1'
#
loop_
_entity.id
_entity.type
_entity.pdbx_description
1 polymer ?
#
loop_
_entity_poly.entity_id
_entity_poly.type
_entity_poly.pdbx_seq_one_letter_code
_entity_poly.pdbx_strand_id
1 'polypeptide(L)'
;MDIQQGNYITQAELDQVKAGMSPAQVQDILGTPLLVDDFHTDRWDYVFYLKSPRKGNQRSSITVFFNNGVVNQVRQDTPLVETKLKPVES
;
A
#
# COMPACT_ATOMS: atom_id res chain seq x y z
N MET A 1 -18.27 14.04 -6.82
CA MET A 1 -18.07 12.77 -6.10
C MET A 1 -16.57 12.54 -5.98
N ASP A 2 -16.11 12.01 -4.86
CA ASP A 2 -14.71 11.62 -4.69
C ASP A 2 -14.52 10.22 -5.29
N ILE A 3 -13.43 10.02 -6.05
CA ILE A 3 -13.09 8.73 -6.66
C ILE A 3 -11.81 8.22 -6.02
N GLN A 4 -11.85 7.00 -5.52
CA GLN A 4 -10.73 6.29 -4.90
C GLN A 4 -10.36 5.08 -5.73
N GLN A 5 -9.07 4.86 -5.98
CA GLN A 5 -8.56 3.72 -6.74
C GLN A 5 -7.28 3.18 -6.12
N GLY A 6 -7.20 1.85 -6.01
CA GLY A 6 -6.04 1.13 -5.48
C GLY A 6 -6.01 0.98 -3.96
N ASN A 7 -4.83 0.67 -3.43
CA ASN A 7 -4.65 0.25 -2.05
C ASN A 7 -4.44 1.48 -1.14
N TYR A 8 -5.48 1.88 -0.44
CA TYR A 8 -5.35 2.88 0.62
C TYR A 8 -4.59 2.27 1.80
N ILE A 9 -3.40 2.80 2.09
CA ILE A 9 -2.55 2.34 3.18
C ILE A 9 -2.43 3.47 4.20
N THR A 10 -2.67 3.13 5.47
CA THR A 10 -2.43 4.01 6.62
C THR A 10 -1.03 3.83 7.17
N GLN A 11 -0.56 4.82 7.94
CA GLN A 11 0.73 4.70 8.64
C GLN A 11 0.73 3.50 9.59
N ALA A 12 -0.40 3.21 10.25
CA ALA A 12 -0.53 2.09 11.18
C ALA A 12 -0.42 0.72 10.49
N GLU A 13 -0.95 0.56 9.28
CA GLU A 13 -0.79 -0.66 8.48
C GLU A 13 0.65 -0.78 7.96
N LEU A 14 1.21 0.33 7.45
CA LEU A 14 2.61 0.37 6.99
C LEU A 14 3.58 -0.01 8.12
N ASP A 15 3.35 0.50 9.32
CA ASP A 15 4.16 0.21 10.50
C ASP A 15 4.05 -1.24 10.96
N GLN A 16 2.98 -1.96 10.62
CA GLN A 16 2.86 -3.38 10.92
C GLN A 16 3.73 -4.24 10.01
N VAL A 17 4.05 -3.79 8.79
CA VAL A 17 4.93 -4.54 7.89
C VAL A 17 6.37 -4.48 8.36
N LYS A 18 6.94 -5.64 8.68
CA LYS A 18 8.32 -5.79 9.17
C LYS A 18 9.15 -6.66 8.25
N ALA A 19 10.47 -6.45 8.27
CA ALA A 19 11.42 -7.33 7.62
C ALA A 19 11.25 -8.77 8.14
N GLY A 20 11.38 -9.75 7.23
CA GLY A 20 11.18 -11.17 7.53
C GLY A 20 9.75 -11.69 7.35
N MET A 21 8.76 -10.81 7.14
CA MET A 21 7.37 -11.25 6.87
C MET A 21 7.23 -11.92 5.51
N SER A 22 6.36 -12.92 5.41
CA SER A 22 6.05 -13.55 4.12
C SER A 22 5.14 -12.66 3.26
N PRO A 23 5.14 -12.83 1.93
CA PRO A 23 4.20 -12.18 1.03
C PRO A 23 2.73 -12.29 1.49
N ALA A 24 2.31 -13.48 1.97
CA ALA A 24 0.96 -13.67 2.48
C ALA A 24 0.65 -12.77 3.70
N GLN A 25 1.57 -12.70 4.67
CA GLN A 25 1.41 -11.81 5.83
C GLN A 25 1.34 -10.33 5.43
N VAL A 26 2.09 -9.93 4.38
CA VAL A 26 2.02 -8.57 3.85
C VAL A 26 0.65 -8.31 3.19
N GLN A 27 0.10 -9.28 2.46
CA GLN A 27 -1.25 -9.15 1.88
C GLN A 27 -2.34 -9.06 2.96
N ASP A 28 -2.19 -9.78 4.06
CA ASP A 28 -3.16 -9.70 5.17
C ASP A 28 -3.21 -8.29 5.79
N ILE A 29 -2.09 -7.55 5.74
CA ILE A 29 -1.96 -6.19 6.30
C ILE A 29 -2.32 -5.11 5.27
N LEU A 30 -1.74 -5.17 4.06
CA LEU A 30 -1.85 -4.11 3.04
C LEU A 30 -2.87 -4.41 1.93
N GLY A 31 -3.48 -5.59 1.97
CA GLY A 31 -4.32 -6.13 0.91
C GLY A 31 -3.52 -6.68 -0.28
N THR A 32 -4.25 -7.12 -1.29
CA THR A 32 -3.65 -7.60 -2.55
C THR A 32 -3.12 -6.41 -3.35
N PRO A 33 -1.82 -6.38 -3.71
CA PRO A 33 -1.29 -5.34 -4.57
C PRO A 33 -1.95 -5.43 -5.95
N LEU A 34 -2.24 -4.27 -6.55
CA LEU A 34 -2.84 -4.18 -7.89
C LEU A 34 -1.93 -4.75 -8.99
N LEU A 35 -0.61 -4.80 -8.74
CA LEU A 35 0.40 -5.28 -9.68
C LEU A 35 1.27 -6.33 -8.98
N VAL A 36 1.09 -7.59 -9.36
CA VAL A 36 2.09 -8.64 -9.15
C VAL A 36 2.49 -9.08 -10.54
N ASP A 37 3.73 -8.81 -10.93
CA ASP A 37 4.27 -9.36 -12.15
C ASP A 37 4.78 -10.79 -11.84
N ASP A 38 4.31 -11.79 -12.58
CA ASP A 38 4.74 -13.19 -12.44
C ASP A 38 6.26 -13.34 -12.61
N PHE A 39 6.92 -12.36 -13.23
CA PHE A 39 8.38 -12.33 -13.43
C PHE A 39 9.15 -11.59 -12.31
N HIS A 40 8.48 -10.77 -11.49
CA HIS A 40 9.08 -9.97 -10.42
C HIS A 40 8.40 -10.26 -9.08
N THR A 41 8.54 -11.49 -8.60
CA THR A 41 7.99 -11.92 -7.30
C THR A 41 8.67 -11.26 -6.10
N ASP A 42 9.78 -10.54 -6.33
CA ASP A 42 10.58 -9.87 -5.32
C ASP A 42 10.16 -8.41 -5.07
N ARG A 43 9.14 -7.89 -5.77
CA ARG A 43 8.69 -6.51 -5.60
C ARG A 43 7.19 -6.36 -5.77
N TRP A 44 6.53 -5.78 -4.77
CA TRP A 44 5.12 -5.38 -4.85
C TRP A 44 4.94 -3.88 -4.73
N ASP A 45 4.17 -3.33 -5.65
CA ASP A 45 3.83 -1.90 -5.68
C ASP A 45 2.38 -1.70 -5.24
N TYR A 46 2.20 -0.93 -4.16
CA TYR A 46 0.91 -0.49 -3.66
C TYR A 46 0.70 0.96 -4.03
N VAL A 47 -0.27 1.24 -4.90
CA VAL A 47 -0.55 2.59 -5.39
C VAL A 47 -1.98 2.98 -5.05
N PHE A 48 -2.15 4.19 -4.56
CA PHE A 48 -3.45 4.78 -4.28
C PHE A 48 -3.60 6.11 -5.02
N TYR A 49 -4.80 6.32 -5.57
CA TYR A 49 -5.22 7.57 -6.18
C TYR A 49 -6.54 8.04 -5.56
N LEU A 50 -6.57 9.31 -5.17
CA LEU A 50 -7.79 10.02 -4.76
C LEU A 50 -8.01 11.21 -5.66
N LYS A 51 -9.10 11.20 -6.41
CA LYS A 51 -9.59 12.36 -7.16
C LYS A 51 -10.74 12.99 -6.39
N SER A 52 -10.49 14.12 -5.74
CA SER A 52 -11.51 14.87 -5.01
C SER A 52 -11.72 16.26 -5.62
N PRO A 53 -12.96 16.70 -5.88
CA PRO A 53 -13.23 18.08 -6.28
C PRO A 53 -12.82 19.11 -5.22
N ARG A 54 -12.69 18.71 -3.95
CA ARG A 54 -12.37 19.61 -2.82
C ARG A 54 -10.89 19.62 -2.46
N LYS A 55 -10.24 18.45 -2.53
CA LYS A 55 -8.82 18.29 -2.13
C LYS A 55 -7.85 18.20 -3.31
N GLY A 56 -8.37 18.21 -4.54
CA GLY A 56 -7.57 17.97 -5.74
C GLY A 56 -7.24 16.49 -5.93
N ASN A 57 -6.34 16.21 -6.86
CA ASN A 57 -5.83 14.87 -7.11
C ASN A 57 -4.68 14.58 -6.14
N GLN A 58 -4.77 13.47 -5.43
CA GLN A 58 -3.75 12.99 -4.49
C GLN A 58 -3.32 11.58 -4.90
N ARG A 59 -2.05 11.26 -4.61
CA ARG A 59 -1.45 9.95 -4.89
C ARG A 59 -0.54 9.56 -3.74
N SER A 60 -0.56 8.29 -3.37
CA SER A 60 0.47 7.66 -2.55
C SER A 60 0.95 6.37 -3.18
N SER A 61 2.18 5.97 -2.87
CA SER A 61 2.77 4.73 -3.39
C SER A 61 3.83 4.20 -2.44
N ILE A 62 3.69 2.90 -2.13
CA ILE A 62 4.60 2.12 -1.31
C ILE A 62 5.13 0.97 -2.15
N THR A 63 6.44 0.71 -2.08
CA THR A 63 7.05 -0.48 -2.66
C THR A 63 7.53 -1.40 -1.53
N VAL A 64 7.12 -2.67 -1.57
CA VAL A 64 7.64 -3.73 -0.71
C VAL A 64 8.59 -4.60 -1.53
N PHE A 65 9.83 -4.70 -1.08
CA PHE A 65 10.84 -5.57 -1.66
C PHE A 65 10.96 -6.83 -0.82
N PHE A 66 11.01 -7.98 -1.49
CA PHE A 66 11.22 -9.28 -0.92
C PHE A 66 12.58 -9.83 -1.34
N ASN A 67 13.18 -10.66 -0.49
CA ASN A 67 14.35 -11.45 -0.83
C ASN A 67 14.15 -12.83 -0.21
N ASN A 68 14.36 -13.90 -0.99
CA ASN A 68 14.11 -15.27 -0.56
C ASN A 68 12.70 -15.50 0.03
N GLY A 69 11.68 -14.84 -0.55
CA GLY A 69 10.28 -15.01 -0.13
C GLY A 69 9.93 -14.35 1.21
N VAL A 70 10.74 -13.40 1.70
CA VAL A 70 10.43 -12.59 2.88
C VAL A 70 10.74 -11.12 2.65
N VAL A 71 10.06 -10.23 3.37
CA VAL A 71 10.26 -8.77 3.29
C VAL A 71 11.72 -8.45 3.61
N ASN A 72 12.36 -7.76 2.68
CA ASN A 72 13.70 -7.20 2.85
C ASN A 72 13.62 -5.71 3.20
N GLN A 73 12.80 -4.96 2.47
CA GLN A 73 12.70 -3.51 2.61
C GLN A 73 11.30 -3.02 2.25
N VAL A 74 10.84 -1.98 2.94
CA VAL A 74 9.67 -1.20 2.55
C VAL A 74 10.12 0.21 2.21
N ARG A 75 9.62 0.76 1.11
CA ARG A 75 9.92 2.10 0.64
C ARG A 75 8.63 2.89 0.43
N GLN A 76 8.59 4.09 0.99
CA GLN A 76 7.55 5.07 0.68
C GLN A 76 8.03 5.95 -0.47
N ASP A 77 7.59 5.65 -1.69
CA ASP A 77 7.98 6.40 -2.89
C ASP A 77 7.24 7.74 -2.98
N THR A 78 5.98 7.78 -2.52
CA THR A 78 5.25 9.05 -2.33
C THR A 78 4.51 9.04 -1.00
N PRO A 79 4.39 10.20 -0.31
CA PRO A 79 3.76 10.28 1.00
C PRO A 79 2.37 9.67 1.03
N LEU A 80 2.03 8.99 2.13
CA LEU A 80 0.69 8.46 2.34
C LEU A 80 -0.34 9.58 2.27
N VAL A 81 -1.46 9.33 1.58
CA VAL A 81 -2.58 10.27 1.56
C VAL A 81 -3.28 10.18 2.91
N GLU A 82 -3.18 11.23 3.72
CA GLU A 82 -3.98 11.31 4.94
C GLU A 82 -5.43 11.62 4.60
N THR A 83 -6.26 10.59 4.50
CA THR A 83 -7.69 10.80 4.54
C THR A 83 -8.14 10.78 6.00
N LYS A 84 -8.79 11.85 6.46
CA LYS A 84 -9.65 11.80 7.66
C LYS A 84 -10.91 10.96 7.40
N LEU A 85 -10.81 9.88 6.64
CA LEU A 85 -11.83 8.85 6.60
C LEU A 85 -11.55 8.03 7.85
N LYS A 86 -12.37 8.23 8.89
CA LYS A 86 -12.41 7.25 9.98
C LYS A 86 -12.60 5.88 9.34
N PRO A 87 -11.89 4.84 9.78
CA PRO A 87 -12.26 3.48 9.41
C PRO A 87 -13.75 3.35 9.71
N VAL A 88 -14.53 2.83 8.75
CA VAL A 88 -15.89 2.38 9.05
C VAL A 88 -15.69 1.13 9.91
N GLU A 89 -15.52 1.34 11.22
CA GLU A 89 -15.68 0.28 12.20
C GLU A 89 -17.14 -0.18 12.09
N SER A 90 -17.33 -1.47 11.82
CA SER A 90 -18.64 -2.13 11.85
C SER A 90 -19.08 -2.42 13.29
#